data_AF-A0A212J1T7-F1
#
_entry.id   AF-A0A212J1T7-F1
#
_cell.length_a   1.000
_cell.length_b   1.000
_cell.length_c   1.000
_cell.angle_alpha   90.00
_cell.angle_beta   90.00
_cell.angle_gamma   90.00
#
_symmetry.space_group_name_H-M   'P 1'
#
loop_
_entity.id
_entity.type
_entity.pdbx_description
1 polymer ?
#
loop_
_entity_poly.entity_id
_entity_poly.type
_entity_poly.pdbx_seq_one_letter_code
_entity_poly.pdbx_strand_id
1 'polypeptide(L)'
;MAKQSEPQKRTVERVMHEYKHGELESGSGRKVRKRRQAVAIALSEAGASSQESPRENRRNLRRTKEKERRGETARARKEGEAAQRRTTGERTKSELYAEARRREIPGRSKMSKAELEKAVRH
;
A
#
# COMPACT_ATOMS: atom_id res chain seq x y z
N MET A 1 16.46 -20.64 -17.55
CA MET A 1 16.45 -19.32 -16.88
C MET A 1 17.31 -19.40 -15.64
N ALA A 2 18.16 -18.40 -15.38
CA ALA A 2 18.81 -18.28 -14.08
C ALA A 2 17.74 -18.14 -12.99
N LYS A 3 17.86 -18.89 -11.90
CA LYS A 3 16.94 -18.78 -10.76
C LYS A 3 17.08 -17.37 -10.17
N GLN A 4 15.96 -16.75 -9.78
CA GLN A 4 15.98 -15.45 -9.12
C GLN A 4 16.80 -15.51 -7.83
N SER A 5 17.57 -14.46 -7.57
CA SER A 5 18.30 -14.32 -6.30
C SER A 5 17.36 -13.98 -5.14
N GLU A 6 17.80 -14.24 -3.91
CA GLU A 6 17.01 -13.93 -2.70
C GLU A 6 16.52 -12.47 -2.64
N PRO A 7 17.33 -11.44 -2.96
CA PRO A 7 16.86 -10.05 -3.01
C PRO A 7 15.74 -9.81 -4.02
N GLN A 8 15.76 -10.52 -5.15
CA GLN A 8 14.73 -10.42 -6.19
C GLN A 8 13.44 -11.08 -5.74
N LYS A 9 13.51 -12.26 -5.12
CA LYS A 9 12.35 -12.95 -4.54
C LYS A 9 11.65 -12.07 -3.51
N ARG A 10 12.40 -11.42 -2.61
CA ARG A 10 11.84 -10.50 -1.60
C ARG A 10 11.10 -9.32 -2.22
N THR A 11 11.62 -8.77 -3.33
CA THR A 11 10.93 -7.70 -4.07
C THR A 11 9.65 -8.21 -4.72
N VAL A 12 9.67 -9.40 -5.34
CA VAL A 12 8.46 -10.02 -5.90
C VAL A 12 7.41 -10.24 -4.80
N GLU A 13 7.81 -10.81 -3.69
CA GLU A 13 6.95 -11.06 -2.53
C GLU A 13 6.32 -9.77 -2.00
N ARG A 14 7.11 -8.72 -1.81
CA ARG A 14 6.62 -7.40 -1.38
C ARG A 14 5.58 -6.83 -2.34
N VAL A 15 5.86 -6.80 -3.64
CA VAL A 15 4.92 -6.26 -4.64
C VAL A 15 3.62 -7.06 -4.66
N MET A 16 3.73 -8.39 -4.57
CA MET A 16 2.54 -9.24 -4.54
C MET A 16 1.76 -9.11 -3.22
N HIS A 17 2.42 -8.81 -2.11
CA HIS A 17 1.79 -8.46 -0.84
C HIS A 17 1.02 -7.14 -0.95
N GLU A 18 1.63 -6.10 -1.52
CA GLU A 18 0.96 -4.82 -1.81
C GLU A 18 -0.25 -5.03 -2.73
N TYR A 19 -0.14 -5.90 -3.75
CA TYR A 19 -1.30 -6.25 -4.59
C TYR A 19 -2.40 -6.95 -3.79
N LYS A 20 -2.05 -7.89 -2.91
CA LYS A 20 -3.01 -8.63 -2.08
C LYS A 20 -3.82 -7.70 -1.17
N HIS A 21 -3.21 -6.64 -0.65
CA HIS A 21 -3.90 -5.61 0.14
C HIS A 21 -4.53 -4.50 -0.71
N GLY A 22 -4.34 -4.55 -2.02
CA GLY A 22 -4.83 -3.53 -2.95
C GLY A 22 -4.13 -2.19 -2.79
N GLU A 23 -2.86 -2.20 -2.42
CA GLU A 23 -2.03 -1.01 -2.28
C GLU A 23 -1.15 -0.79 -3.53
N LEU A 24 -0.97 -1.83 -4.35
CA LEU A 24 -0.15 -1.74 -5.55
C LEU A 24 -0.77 -0.78 -6.59
N GLU A 25 0.02 0.18 -7.02
CA GLU A 25 -0.32 1.16 -8.05
C GLU A 25 0.53 0.97 -9.31
N SER A 26 -0.05 1.31 -10.47
CA SER A 26 0.68 1.40 -11.73
C SER A 26 1.46 2.72 -11.82
N GLY A 27 2.34 2.86 -12.82
CA GLY A 27 3.06 4.12 -13.06
C GLY A 27 2.17 5.34 -13.32
N SER A 28 0.88 5.14 -13.62
CA SER A 28 -0.13 6.20 -13.76
C SER A 28 -0.80 6.60 -12.42
N GLY A 29 -0.43 5.98 -11.30
CA GLY A 29 -1.09 6.14 -9.99
C GLY A 29 -2.38 5.36 -9.85
N ARG A 30 -2.87 4.68 -10.91
CA ARG A 30 -4.06 3.85 -10.81
C ARG A 30 -3.76 2.52 -10.10
N LYS A 31 -4.61 2.15 -9.13
CA LYS A 31 -4.57 0.88 -8.41
C LYS A 31 -4.65 -0.33 -9.36
N VAL A 32 -3.75 -1.28 -9.17
CA VAL A 32 -3.66 -2.50 -9.97
C VAL A 32 -4.74 -3.49 -9.53
N ARG A 33 -5.61 -3.88 -10.46
CA ARG A 33 -6.73 -4.81 -10.18
C ARG A 33 -6.45 -6.23 -10.68
N LYS A 34 -5.74 -6.36 -11.81
CA LYS A 34 -5.51 -7.66 -12.47
C LYS A 34 -4.23 -8.32 -11.95
N ARG A 35 -4.32 -9.57 -11.48
CA ARG A 35 -3.17 -10.34 -10.96
C ARG A 35 -2.04 -10.48 -11.98
N ARG A 36 -2.35 -10.70 -13.27
CA ARG A 36 -1.35 -10.79 -14.34
C ARG A 36 -0.51 -9.51 -14.45
N GLN A 37 -1.14 -8.35 -14.30
CA GLN A 37 -0.44 -7.07 -14.32
C GLN A 37 0.44 -6.91 -13.08
N ALA A 38 -0.05 -7.31 -11.91
CA ALA A 38 0.75 -7.30 -10.67
C ALA A 38 2.00 -8.17 -10.80
N VAL A 39 1.88 -9.37 -11.37
CA VAL A 39 3.04 -10.25 -11.65
C VAL A 39 4.03 -9.60 -12.61
N ALA A 40 3.56 -8.94 -13.67
CA ALA A 40 4.44 -8.22 -14.59
C ALA A 40 5.21 -7.09 -13.91
N ILE A 41 4.53 -6.31 -13.06
CA ILE A 41 5.16 -5.25 -12.25
C ILE A 41 6.18 -5.86 -11.29
N ALA A 42 5.83 -6.94 -10.59
CA ALA A 42 6.73 -7.61 -9.65
C ALA A 42 8.01 -8.11 -10.32
N LEU A 43 7.90 -8.70 -11.52
CA LEU A 43 9.05 -9.17 -12.28
C LEU A 43 9.92 -8.01 -12.80
N SER A 44 9.33 -6.92 -13.27
CA SER A 44 10.08 -5.74 -13.72
C SER A 44 10.76 -5.03 -12.55
N GLU A 45 10.08 -4.84 -11.41
CA GLU A 45 10.66 -4.26 -10.20
C GLU A 45 11.82 -5.09 -9.64
N ALA A 46 11.72 -6.42 -9.71
CA ALA A 46 12.77 -7.34 -9.30
C ALA A 46 13.91 -7.48 -10.33
N GLY A 47 13.82 -6.81 -11.49
CA GLY A 47 14.82 -6.96 -12.55
C GLY A 47 14.93 -8.39 -13.07
N ALA A 48 13.79 -9.10 -13.16
CA ALA A 48 13.69 -10.48 -13.58
C ALA A 48 12.73 -10.65 -14.78
N SER A 49 12.40 -9.55 -15.47
CA SER A 49 11.55 -9.58 -16.65
C SER A 49 12.28 -10.22 -17.82
N SER A 50 11.64 -11.18 -18.49
CA SER A 50 12.16 -11.77 -19.73
C SER A 50 11.97 -10.87 -20.95
N GLN A 51 11.20 -9.79 -20.83
CA GLN A 51 10.94 -8.84 -21.91
C GLN A 51 11.92 -7.65 -21.92
N GLU A 52 12.71 -7.47 -20.86
CA GLU A 52 13.65 -6.36 -20.71
C GLU A 52 15.10 -6.85 -20.85
N SER A 53 15.99 -5.97 -21.31
CA SER A 53 17.41 -6.30 -21.43
C SER A 53 18.07 -6.49 -20.06
N PRO A 54 19.21 -7.21 -19.96
CA PRO A 54 19.96 -7.34 -18.70
C PRO A 54 20.41 -6.00 -18.09
N ARG A 55 20.56 -4.96 -18.92
CA ARG A 55 20.90 -3.61 -18.46
C ARG A 55 19.69 -2.93 -17.81
N GLU A 56 18.53 -3.03 -18.43
CA GLU A 56 17.27 -2.49 -17.90
C GLU A 56 16.84 -3.20 -16.62
N ASN A 57 16.90 -4.53 -16.60
CA ASN A 57 16.62 -5.33 -15.42
C ASN A 57 17.49 -4.90 -14.21
N ARG A 58 18.81 -4.71 -14.41
CA ARG A 58 19.71 -4.21 -13.37
C ARG A 58 19.35 -2.79 -12.91
N ARG A 59 18.99 -1.92 -13.84
CA ARG A 59 18.57 -0.54 -13.54
C ARG A 59 17.26 -0.52 -12.73
N ASN A 60 16.27 -1.32 -13.12
CA ASN A 60 14.98 -1.42 -12.45
C ASN A 60 15.17 -1.95 -11.03
N LEU A 61 15.92 -3.04 -10.86
CA LEU A 61 16.22 -3.59 -9.54
C LEU A 61 16.91 -2.55 -8.64
N ARG A 62 17.94 -1.85 -9.15
CA ARG A 62 18.64 -0.79 -8.38
C ARG A 62 17.67 0.31 -7.95
N ARG A 63 16.82 0.79 -8.86
CA ARG A 63 15.82 1.81 -8.57
C ARG A 63 14.81 1.33 -7.53
N THR A 64 14.35 0.09 -7.62
CA THR A 64 13.43 -0.51 -6.66
C THR A 64 14.06 -0.60 -5.27
N LYS A 65 15.31 -1.08 -5.17
CA LYS A 65 16.02 -1.16 -3.88
C LYS A 65 16.24 0.21 -3.24
N GLU A 66 16.50 1.23 -4.05
CA GLU A 66 16.60 2.59 -3.55
C GLU A 66 15.27 3.10 -2.98
N LYS A 67 14.15 2.87 -3.67
CA LYS A 67 12.81 3.20 -3.16
C LYS A 67 12.48 2.45 -1.87
N GLU A 68 12.79 1.15 -1.81
CA GLU A 68 12.60 0.32 -0.61
C GLU A 68 13.36 0.91 0.59
N ARG A 69 14.64 1.30 0.39
CA ARG A 69 15.46 1.92 1.45
C ARG A 69 14.93 3.28 1.90
N ARG A 70 14.32 4.05 1.00
CA ARG A 70 13.72 5.36 1.31
C ARG A 70 12.33 5.26 1.95
N GLY A 71 11.74 4.07 2.04
CA GLY A 71 10.37 3.90 2.55
C GLY A 71 9.30 4.45 1.61
N GLU A 72 9.58 4.54 0.31
CA GLU A 72 8.66 5.12 -0.67
C GLU A 72 7.66 4.09 -1.25
N THR A 73 7.72 2.83 -0.79
CA THR A 73 6.80 1.77 -1.23
C THR A 73 5.40 2.00 -0.70
N ALA A 74 4.38 1.47 -1.40
CA ALA A 74 2.99 1.63 -0.98
C ALA A 74 2.76 1.09 0.44
N ARG A 75 3.38 -0.07 0.73
CA ARG A 75 3.39 -0.67 2.06
C ARG A 75 3.99 0.26 3.13
N ALA A 76 5.18 0.82 2.87
CA ALA A 76 5.84 1.70 3.84
C ALA A 76 5.05 2.99 4.11
N ARG A 77 4.41 3.56 3.07
CA ARG A 77 3.51 4.71 3.25
C ARG A 77 2.31 4.37 4.14
N LYS A 78 1.68 3.21 3.91
CA LYS A 78 0.52 2.76 4.69
C LYS A 78 0.87 2.43 6.13
N GLU A 79 1.99 1.76 6.35
CA GLU A 79 2.54 1.50 7.69
C GLU A 79 2.88 2.82 8.41
N GLY A 80 3.46 3.79 7.70
CA GLY A 80 3.73 5.14 8.23
C GLY A 80 2.46 5.90 8.62
N GLU A 81 1.44 5.91 7.76
CA GLU A 81 0.13 6.53 8.03
C GLU A 81 -0.59 5.86 9.22
N ALA A 82 -0.45 4.54 9.35
CA ALA A 82 -0.99 3.80 10.49
C ALA A 82 -0.22 4.09 11.79
N ALA A 83 1.11 4.16 11.74
CA ALA A 83 1.94 4.51 12.87
C ALA A 83 1.67 5.94 13.35
N GLN A 84 1.58 6.91 12.42
CA GLN A 84 1.24 8.30 12.72
C GLN A 84 -0.13 8.42 13.40
N ARG A 85 -1.14 7.68 12.93
CA ARG A 85 -2.46 7.67 13.59
C ARG A 85 -2.41 7.16 15.03
N ARG A 86 -1.56 6.15 15.32
CA ARG A 86 -1.36 5.66 16.69
C ARG A 86 -0.70 6.72 17.57
N THR A 87 0.24 7.50 17.03
CA THR A 87 0.92 8.55 17.81
C THR A 87 0.05 9.78 18.03
N THR A 88 -0.74 10.18 17.03
CA THR A 88 -1.64 11.35 17.12
C THR A 88 -2.96 11.03 17.84
N GLY A 89 -3.27 9.75 18.07
CA GLY A 89 -4.55 9.32 18.62
C GLY A 89 -5.73 9.54 17.67
N GLU A 90 -5.47 9.80 16.39
CA GLU A 90 -6.49 10.14 15.41
C GLU A 90 -7.31 8.89 15.03
N ARG A 91 -8.59 8.88 15.42
CA ARG A 91 -9.52 7.79 15.12
C ARG A 91 -9.94 7.80 13.64
N THR A 92 -10.14 6.62 13.07
CA THR A 92 -10.67 6.46 11.71
C THR A 92 -12.17 6.78 11.66
N LYS A 93 -12.69 7.15 10.48
CA LYS A 93 -14.13 7.40 10.29
C LYS A 93 -14.96 6.18 10.70
N SER A 94 -14.49 4.97 10.41
CA SER A 94 -15.16 3.72 10.79
C SER A 94 -15.20 3.50 12.29
N GLU A 95 -14.12 3.80 13.02
CA GLU A 95 -14.09 3.69 14.48
C GLU A 95 -15.04 4.70 15.12
N LEU A 96 -15.02 5.95 14.66
CA LEU A 96 -15.94 6.99 15.10
C LEU A 96 -17.40 6.63 14.78
N TYR A 97 -17.66 6.03 13.62
CA TYR A 97 -18.98 5.54 13.25
C TYR A 97 -19.44 4.37 14.15
N ALA A 98 -18.56 3.42 14.44
CA ALA A 98 -18.86 2.30 15.34
C ALA A 98 -19.16 2.78 16.76
N GLU A 99 -18.43 3.78 17.24
CA GLU A 99 -18.69 4.42 18.53
C GLU A 99 -20.00 5.21 18.53
N ALA A 100 -20.25 6.02 17.50
CA ALA A 100 -21.53 6.72 17.33
C ALA A 100 -22.72 5.75 17.26
N ARG A 101 -22.53 4.56 16.66
CA ARG A 101 -23.54 3.49 16.68
C ARG A 101 -23.76 2.94 18.08
N ARG A 102 -22.70 2.71 18.86
CA ARG A 102 -22.80 2.22 20.25
C ARG A 102 -23.49 3.23 21.17
N ARG A 103 -23.32 4.53 20.90
CA ARG A 103 -23.97 5.64 21.61
C ARG A 103 -25.32 6.05 21.01
N GLU A 104 -25.82 5.32 20.02
CA GLU A 104 -27.11 5.55 19.36
C GLU A 104 -27.30 6.97 18.79
N ILE A 105 -26.21 7.60 18.32
CA ILE A 105 -26.26 8.96 17.80
C ILE A 105 -27.15 9.01 16.54
N PRO A 106 -28.20 9.84 16.52
CA PRO A 106 -29.07 9.99 15.36
C PRO A 106 -28.33 10.65 14.19
N GLY A 107 -28.69 10.31 12.96
CA GLY A 107 -28.07 10.90 11.76
C GLY A 107 -26.61 10.49 11.50
N ARG A 108 -25.99 9.65 12.35
CA ARG A 108 -24.59 9.17 12.24
C ARG A 108 -24.17 8.66 10.85
N SER A 109 -25.09 8.07 10.08
CA SER A 109 -24.81 7.55 8.73
C SER A 109 -24.57 8.65 7.69
N LYS A 110 -25.08 9.86 7.94
CA LYS A 110 -24.89 11.04 7.08
C LYS A 110 -23.71 11.90 7.53
N MET A 111 -23.16 11.67 8.72
CA MET A 111 -22.06 12.47 9.27
C MET A 111 -20.72 12.18 8.58
N SER A 112 -19.97 13.26 8.36
CA SER A 112 -18.56 13.26 7.99
C SER A 112 -17.68 12.75 9.15
N LYS A 113 -16.39 12.52 8.88
CA LYS A 113 -15.43 12.10 9.93
C LYS A 113 -15.38 13.12 11.06
N ALA A 114 -15.29 14.41 10.73
CA ALA A 114 -15.21 15.49 11.71
C ALA A 114 -16.50 15.65 12.52
N GLU A 115 -17.67 15.51 11.86
CA GLU A 115 -18.96 15.54 12.55
C GLU A 115 -19.12 14.35 13.50
N LEU A 116 -18.72 13.15 13.09
CA LEU A 116 -18.69 11.97 13.97
C LEU A 116 -17.75 12.19 15.16
N GLU A 117 -16.57 12.76 14.93
CA GLU A 117 -15.59 13.04 15.99
C GLU A 117 -16.13 14.01 17.03
N LYS A 118 -16.80 15.08 16.57
CA LYS A 118 -17.48 16.02 17.47
C LYS A 118 -18.64 15.34 18.20
N ALA A 119 -19.45 14.56 17.49
CA ALA A 119 -20.63 13.91 18.05
C ALA A 119 -20.28 12.86 19.12
N VAL A 120 -19.18 12.12 18.99
CA VAL A 120 -18.74 11.14 20.01
C VAL A 120 -17.91 11.73 21.15
N ARG A 121 -17.57 13.03 21.10
CA ARG A 121 -16.91 13.71 22.23
C ARG A 121 -17.90 14.16 23.31
N HIS A 122 -19.15 14.39 22.91
CA HIS A 122 -20.26 14.75 23.79
C HIS A 122 -21.06 13.50 24.18
#